data_AF-A0A395XV42-F1
#
_entry.id   AF-A0A395XV42-F1
#
_cell.length_a   1.000
_cell.length_b   1.000
_cell.length_c   1.000
_cell.angle_alpha   90.00
_cell.angle_beta   90.00
_cell.angle_gamma   90.00
#
_symmetry.space_group_name_H-M   'P 1'
#
loop_
_entity.id
_entity.type
_entity.pdbx_description
1 polymer ?
#
loop_
_entity_poly.entity_id
_entity_poly.type
_entity_poly.pdbx_seq_one_letter_code
_entity_poly.pdbx_strand_id
1 'polypeptide(L)'
;MIQLTSGIYNVSSAYMRSFFPSFQSAYVKGDLTVQRSIIARGLSCYIAMFALGTAFVTIFLPFLVFFKSDFICDPVLYLGLSIYMFLLNQHSLFCNVIVNMNEIPYFKAYLISTLAGLVLSCILCAYFKLGTWGLVLGQMLPQLAYNNWYWPVYVMKKIKSTYLSTVAAGLQWWFSKFKGKLNLILS
;
A
#
# COMPACT_ATOMS: atom_id res chain seq x y z
N MET A 1 12.30 -4.75 12.06
CA MET A 1 11.33 -5.12 11.00
C MET A 1 10.57 -3.91 10.48
N ILE A 2 9.82 -3.21 11.35
CA ILE A 2 8.97 -2.06 10.99
C ILE A 2 9.74 -0.97 10.21
N GLN A 3 10.97 -0.64 10.62
CA GLN A 3 11.78 0.38 9.93
C GLN A 3 12.17 -0.03 8.50
N LEU A 4 12.58 -1.28 8.27
CA LEU A 4 12.90 -1.79 6.93
C LEU A 4 11.67 -1.75 6.02
N THR A 5 10.54 -2.24 6.54
CA THR A 5 9.28 -2.21 5.80
C THR A 5 8.79 -0.78 5.55
N SER A 6 9.03 0.15 6.49
CA SER A 6 8.71 1.58 6.31
C SER A 6 9.59 2.27 5.25
N GLY A 7 10.84 1.81 5.06
CA GLY A 7 11.71 2.28 3.99
C GLY A 7 11.17 1.87 2.61
N ILE A 8 10.83 0.58 2.44
CA ILE A 8 10.21 0.06 1.21
C ILE A 8 8.88 0.79 0.94
N TYR A 9 8.07 0.99 1.97
CA TYR A 9 6.82 1.74 1.93
C TYR A 9 6.99 3.15 1.34
N ASN A 10 7.98 3.91 1.82
CA ASN A 10 8.19 5.29 1.38
C ASN A 10 8.61 5.32 -0.09
N VAL A 11 9.55 4.48 -0.49
CA VAL A 11 10.01 4.39 -1.88
C VAL A 11 8.87 3.96 -2.81
N SER A 12 8.09 2.94 -2.41
CA SER A 12 7.01 2.40 -3.24
C SER A 12 5.85 3.39 -3.38
N SER A 13 5.54 4.17 -2.33
CA SER A 13 4.46 5.16 -2.36
C SER A 13 4.88 6.51 -2.94
N ALA A 14 6.18 6.81 -3.00
CA ALA A 14 6.71 8.08 -3.51
C ALA A 14 6.23 8.36 -4.95
N TYR A 15 6.24 7.34 -5.81
CA TYR A 15 5.78 7.50 -7.20
C TYR A 15 4.34 8.01 -7.24
N MET A 16 3.41 7.35 -6.56
CA MET A 16 2.01 7.76 -6.55
C MET A 16 1.83 9.17 -5.96
N ARG A 17 2.54 9.48 -4.86
CA ARG A 17 2.47 10.79 -4.19
C ARG A 17 2.96 11.94 -5.08
N SER A 18 4.01 11.72 -5.85
CA SER A 18 4.54 12.74 -6.77
C SER A 18 3.55 13.12 -7.87
N PHE A 19 2.61 12.25 -8.21
CA PHE A 19 1.56 12.53 -9.21
C PHE A 19 0.25 13.05 -8.61
N PHE A 20 0.15 13.24 -7.28
CA PHE A 20 -1.05 13.81 -6.66
C PHE A 20 -1.42 15.22 -7.14
N PRO A 21 -0.48 16.18 -7.31
CA PRO A 21 -0.82 17.50 -7.84
C PRO A 21 -1.39 17.42 -9.27
N SER A 22 -0.83 16.52 -10.10
CA SER A 22 -1.32 16.27 -11.46
C SER A 22 -2.70 15.63 -11.46
N PHE A 23 -2.95 14.70 -10.52
CA PHE A 23 -4.26 14.10 -10.31
C PHE A 23 -5.32 15.14 -9.93
N GLN A 24 -5.01 16.03 -8.98
CA GLN A 24 -5.90 17.09 -8.53
C GLN A 24 -6.21 18.07 -9.68
N SER A 25 -5.22 18.43 -10.50
CA SER A 25 -5.43 19.25 -11.69
C SER A 25 -6.38 18.58 -12.70
N ALA A 26 -6.21 17.29 -12.96
CA ALA A 26 -7.08 16.51 -13.83
C ALA A 26 -8.50 16.34 -13.25
N TYR A 27 -8.64 16.33 -11.92
CA TYR A 27 -9.93 16.31 -11.23
C TYR A 27 -10.71 17.61 -11.45
N VAL A 28 -10.07 18.76 -11.26
CA VAL A 28 -10.68 20.08 -11.50
C VAL A 28 -11.09 20.25 -12.97
N LYS A 29 -10.32 19.70 -13.91
CA LYS A 29 -10.64 19.71 -15.35
C LYS A 29 -11.71 18.70 -15.76
N GLY A 30 -12.12 17.80 -14.87
CA GLY A 30 -13.08 16.72 -15.19
C GLY A 30 -12.53 15.64 -16.12
N ASP A 31 -11.21 15.57 -16.34
CA ASP A 31 -10.60 14.63 -17.27
C ASP A 31 -10.40 13.26 -16.61
N LEU A 32 -11.41 12.40 -16.76
CA LEU A 32 -11.41 11.04 -16.21
C LEU A 32 -10.33 10.15 -16.85
N THR A 33 -9.89 10.44 -18.07
CA THR A 33 -8.90 9.60 -18.76
C THR A 33 -7.52 9.76 -18.12
N VAL A 34 -7.14 11.00 -17.83
CA VAL A 34 -5.88 11.33 -17.15
C VAL A 34 -5.89 10.82 -15.71
N GLN A 35 -7.01 10.98 -14.99
CA GLN A 35 -7.18 10.45 -13.63
C GLN A 35 -6.97 8.93 -13.58
N ARG A 36 -7.61 8.18 -14.49
CA ARG A 36 -7.44 6.72 -14.61
C ARG A 36 -6.00 6.34 -14.92
N SER A 37 -5.36 7.04 -15.85
CA SER A 37 -3.97 6.80 -16.24
C SER A 37 -3.01 6.98 -15.06
N ILE A 38 -3.17 8.06 -14.28
CA ILE A 38 -2.32 8.33 -13.11
C ILE A 38 -2.48 7.24 -12.05
N ILE A 39 -3.72 6.89 -11.70
CA ILE A 39 -3.99 5.84 -10.71
C ILE A 39 -3.51 4.48 -11.22
N ALA A 40 -3.74 4.13 -12.48
CA ALA A 40 -3.28 2.89 -13.08
C ALA A 40 -1.76 2.72 -12.98
N ARG A 41 -1.01 3.73 -13.44
CA ARG A 41 0.45 3.72 -13.42
C ARG A 41 1.00 3.71 -12.00
N GLY A 42 0.38 4.49 -11.10
CA GLY A 42 0.82 4.59 -9.72
C GLY A 42 0.57 3.31 -8.93
N LEU A 43 -0.59 2.68 -9.12
CA LEU A 43 -0.95 1.44 -8.43
C LEU A 43 -0.10 0.26 -8.92
N SER A 44 0.10 0.14 -10.23
CA SER A 44 0.96 -0.93 -10.78
C SER A 44 2.43 -0.76 -10.36
N CYS A 45 2.94 0.49 -10.35
CA CYS A 45 4.30 0.79 -9.89
C CYS A 45 4.45 0.48 -8.39
N TYR A 46 3.44 0.85 -7.59
CA TYR A 46 3.40 0.53 -6.17
C TYR A 46 3.47 -0.97 -5.90
N ILE A 47 2.63 -1.78 -6.59
CA ILE A 47 2.62 -3.24 -6.44
C ILE A 47 3.98 -3.84 -6.84
N ALA A 48 4.54 -3.41 -7.98
CA ALA A 48 5.82 -3.91 -8.46
C ALA A 48 6.98 -3.56 -7.52
N MET A 49 7.08 -2.30 -7.09
CA MET A 49 8.12 -1.83 -6.16
C MET A 49 8.02 -2.50 -4.80
N PHE A 50 6.80 -2.70 -4.29
CA PHE A 50 6.60 -3.36 -3.01
C PHE A 50 6.96 -4.84 -3.08
N ALA A 51 6.57 -5.55 -4.16
CA ALA A 51 6.93 -6.95 -4.37
C ALA A 51 8.45 -7.13 -4.49
N LEU A 52 9.11 -6.28 -5.28
CA LEU A 52 10.58 -6.29 -5.44
C LEU A 52 11.29 -5.96 -4.12
N GLY A 53 10.84 -4.93 -3.40
CA GLY A 53 11.42 -4.53 -2.11
C GLY A 53 11.27 -5.61 -1.05
N THR A 54 10.12 -6.28 -1.00
CA THR A 54 9.88 -7.39 -0.06
C THR A 54 10.77 -8.58 -0.41
N ALA A 55 10.86 -8.97 -1.68
CA ALA A 55 11.75 -10.04 -2.13
C ALA A 55 13.22 -9.74 -1.83
N PHE A 56 13.67 -8.51 -2.09
CA PHE A 56 15.03 -8.07 -1.81
C PHE A 56 15.36 -8.18 -0.31
N VAL A 57 14.49 -7.69 0.57
CA VAL A 57 14.75 -7.77 2.01
C VAL A 57 14.70 -9.20 2.54
N THR A 58 13.84 -10.08 2.00
CA THR A 58 13.86 -11.51 2.37
C THR A 58 15.18 -12.18 2.00
N ILE A 59 15.79 -11.81 0.87
CA ILE A 59 17.11 -12.33 0.44
C ILE A 59 18.25 -11.72 1.28
N PHE A 60 18.14 -10.46 1.68
CA PHE A 60 19.15 -9.77 2.50
C PHE A 60 19.02 -10.02 4.02
N LEU A 61 17.90 -10.57 4.48
CA LEU A 61 17.65 -10.97 5.86
C LEU A 61 18.77 -11.85 6.46
N PRO A 62 19.21 -12.95 5.82
CA PRO A 62 20.29 -13.78 6.34
C PRO A 62 21.65 -13.05 6.40
N PHE A 63 21.89 -12.09 5.50
CA PHE A 63 23.09 -11.25 5.52
C PHE A 63 23.10 -10.29 6.72
N LEU A 64 21.93 -9.85 7.19
CA LEU A 64 21.80 -8.94 8.33
C LEU A 64 22.14 -9.59 9.68
N VAL A 65 21.93 -10.91 9.81
CA VAL A 65 22.27 -11.69 11.01
C VAL A 65 23.79 -11.63 11.28
N PHE A 66 24.60 -11.48 10.23
CA PHE A 66 26.06 -11.36 10.33
C PHE A 66 26.52 -10.06 11.00
N PHE A 67 25.74 -8.97 10.89
CA PHE A 67 26.08 -7.66 11.48
C PHE A 67 25.52 -7.47 12.90
N LYS A 68 24.49 -8.24 13.31
CA LYS A 68 23.90 -8.11 14.65
C LYS A 68 23.34 -9.46 15.14
N SER A 69 24.13 -10.14 15.99
CA SER A 69 23.84 -11.50 16.49
C SER A 69 22.57 -11.61 17.35
N ASP A 70 22.07 -10.51 17.93
CA ASP A 70 20.85 -10.49 18.75
C ASP A 70 19.54 -10.28 17.97
N PHE A 71 19.59 -10.23 16.63
CA PHE A 71 18.40 -9.95 15.83
C PHE A 71 17.61 -11.25 15.56
N ILE A 72 16.72 -11.61 16.49
CA ILE A 72 15.75 -12.70 16.30
C ILE A 72 14.73 -12.26 15.25
N CYS A 73 15.06 -12.53 13.99
CA CYS A 73 14.24 -12.19 12.84
C CYS A 73 13.50 -13.43 12.36
N ASP A 74 12.31 -13.68 12.92
CA ASP A 74 11.44 -14.74 12.43
C ASP A 74 10.91 -14.35 11.02
N PRO A 75 11.19 -15.16 9.97
CA PRO A 75 10.77 -14.85 8.60
C PRO A 75 9.25 -14.82 8.42
N VAL A 76 8.51 -15.58 9.23
CA VAL A 76 7.05 -15.66 9.20
C VAL A 76 6.45 -14.37 9.75
N LEU A 77 7.02 -13.85 10.84
CA LEU A 77 6.71 -12.52 11.40
C LEU A 77 6.93 -11.41 10.38
N TYR A 78 8.06 -11.45 9.66
CA TYR A 78 8.40 -10.45 8.65
C TYR A 78 7.44 -10.50 7.45
N LEU A 79 7.09 -11.69 6.96
CA LEU A 79 6.11 -11.87 5.89
C LEU A 79 4.72 -11.34 6.30
N GLY A 80 4.26 -11.68 7.49
CA GLY A 80 2.98 -11.19 8.03
C GLY A 80 2.95 -9.66 8.13
N LEU A 81 4.03 -9.05 8.65
CA LEU A 81 4.16 -7.58 8.73
C LEU A 81 4.26 -6.93 7.35
N SER A 82 4.91 -7.56 6.38
CA SER A 82 5.03 -7.03 5.01
C SER A 82 3.69 -7.04 4.30
N ILE A 83 2.92 -8.13 4.40
CA ILE A 83 1.55 -8.20 3.88
C ILE A 83 0.68 -7.14 4.56
N TYR A 84 0.77 -7.01 5.88
CA TYR A 84 0.04 -5.99 6.61
C TYR A 84 0.36 -4.57 6.11
N MET A 85 1.64 -4.21 6.02
CA MET A 85 2.05 -2.89 5.54
C MET A 85 1.68 -2.65 4.07
N PHE A 86 1.66 -3.70 3.25
CA PHE A 86 1.16 -3.61 1.88
C PHE A 86 -0.30 -3.18 1.84
N LEU A 87 -1.16 -3.88 2.58
CA LEU A 87 -2.60 -3.57 2.64
C LEU A 87 -2.83 -2.19 3.25
N LEU A 88 -2.15 -1.89 4.36
CA LEU A 88 -2.27 -0.60 5.04
C LEU A 88 -1.87 0.57 4.12
N ASN A 89 -0.78 0.41 3.37
CA ASN A 89 -0.32 1.45 2.47
C ASN A 89 -1.21 1.58 1.23
N GLN A 90 -1.69 0.46 0.69
CA GLN A 90 -2.67 0.49 -0.39
C GLN A 90 -3.89 1.32 0.03
N HIS A 91 -4.46 1.03 1.20
CA HIS A 91 -5.54 1.84 1.78
C HIS A 91 -5.15 3.31 1.95
N SER A 92 -3.97 3.59 2.51
CA SER A 92 -3.47 4.96 2.69
C SER A 92 -3.40 5.73 1.37
N LEU A 93 -2.91 5.10 0.30
CA LEU A 93 -2.84 5.71 -1.03
C LEU A 93 -4.23 6.05 -1.57
N PHE A 94 -5.21 5.15 -1.41
CA PHE A 94 -6.59 5.42 -1.82
C PHE A 94 -7.23 6.55 -1.02
N CYS A 95 -7.00 6.64 0.30
CA CYS A 95 -7.47 7.79 1.08
C CYS A 95 -6.84 9.10 0.60
N ASN A 96 -5.54 9.11 0.32
CA ASN A 96 -4.90 10.30 -0.24
C ASN A 96 -5.54 10.72 -1.58
N VAL A 97 -5.88 9.77 -2.45
CA VAL A 97 -6.61 10.07 -3.70
C VAL A 97 -7.97 10.72 -3.42
N ILE A 98 -8.71 10.26 -2.40
CA ILE A 98 -10.00 10.85 -2.01
C ILE A 98 -9.82 12.27 -1.44
N VAL A 99 -8.79 12.50 -0.61
CA VAL A 99 -8.45 13.85 -0.11
C VAL A 99 -8.14 14.80 -1.26
N ASN A 100 -7.44 14.33 -2.30
CA ASN A 100 -7.17 15.14 -3.49
C ASN A 100 -8.44 15.51 -4.27
N MET A 101 -9.56 14.81 -4.05
CA MET A 101 -10.89 15.17 -4.58
C MET A 101 -11.64 16.16 -3.66
N ASN A 102 -10.99 16.70 -2.62
CA ASN A 102 -11.59 17.55 -1.58
C ASN A 102 -12.72 16.88 -0.80
N GLU A 103 -12.73 15.55 -0.67
CA GLU A 103 -13.68 14.82 0.16
C GLU A 103 -12.93 14.12 1.30
N ILE A 104 -13.50 14.14 2.52
CA ILE A 104 -12.95 13.39 3.68
C ILE A 104 -14.03 12.47 4.29
N PRO A 105 -14.63 11.56 3.51
CA PRO A 105 -15.66 10.64 3.99
C PRO A 105 -15.10 9.59 4.97
N TYR A 106 -13.77 9.38 4.98
CA TYR A 106 -13.12 8.33 5.74
C TYR A 106 -12.86 8.66 7.21
N PHE A 107 -12.99 9.92 7.62
CA PHE A 107 -12.68 10.34 8.99
C PHE A 107 -13.51 9.58 10.04
N LYS A 108 -14.83 9.44 9.82
CA LYS A 108 -15.72 8.75 10.76
C LYS A 108 -15.42 7.25 10.83
N ALA A 109 -15.23 6.60 9.68
CA ALA A 109 -14.88 5.19 9.61
C ALA A 109 -13.51 4.92 10.26
N TYR A 110 -12.53 5.79 10.03
CA TYR A 110 -11.21 5.69 10.64
C TYR A 110 -11.29 5.78 12.16
N LEU A 111 -12.03 6.75 12.71
CA LEU A 111 -12.22 6.89 14.15
C LEU A 111 -12.79 5.63 14.78
N ILE A 112 -13.83 5.05 14.17
CA ILE A 112 -14.48 3.82 14.63
C ILE A 112 -13.52 2.63 14.54
N SER A 113 -12.78 2.49 13.44
CA SER A 113 -11.80 1.41 13.27
C SER A 113 -10.65 1.51 14.27
N THR A 114 -10.16 2.70 14.59
CA THR A 114 -9.07 2.90 15.55
C THR A 114 -9.52 2.64 16.98
N LEU A 115 -10.72 3.08 17.37
CA LEU A 115 -11.34 2.74 18.65
C LEU A 115 -11.55 1.23 18.79
N ALA A 116 -12.11 0.59 17.76
CA ALA A 116 -12.27 -0.86 17.72
C ALA A 116 -10.92 -1.58 17.84
N GLY A 117 -9.88 -1.09 17.15
CA GLY A 117 -8.53 -1.64 17.21
C GLY A 117 -7.90 -1.55 18.59
N LEU A 118 -8.13 -0.44 19.29
CA LEU A 118 -7.62 -0.25 20.65
C LEU A 118 -8.26 -1.23 21.65
N VAL A 119 -9.57 -1.41 21.55
CA VAL A 119 -10.32 -2.38 22.38
C VAL A 119 -9.89 -3.81 22.05
N LEU A 120 -9.75 -4.13 20.77
CA LEU A 120 -9.34 -5.47 20.32
C LEU A 120 -7.89 -5.77 20.75
N SER A 121 -6.97 -4.82 20.62
CA SER A 121 -5.60 -4.95 21.12
C SER A 121 -5.56 -5.19 22.64
N CYS A 122 -6.39 -4.49 23.43
CA CYS A 122 -6.48 -4.75 24.86
C CYS A 122 -6.97 -6.16 25.16
N ILE A 123 -8.01 -6.63 24.46
CA ILE A 123 -8.56 -7.99 24.64
C ILE A 123 -7.54 -9.06 24.24
N LEU A 124 -6.88 -8.93 23.09
CA LEU A 124 -5.88 -9.90 22.63
C LEU A 124 -4.64 -9.93 23.54
N CYS A 125 -4.19 -8.79 24.03
CA CYS A 125 -3.05 -8.74 24.96
C CYS A 125 -3.41 -9.31 26.33
N ALA A 126 -4.61 -9.00 26.86
CA ALA A 126 -5.03 -9.46 28.18
C ALA A 126 -5.40 -10.96 28.20
N TYR A 127 -6.13 -11.44 27.19
CA TYR A 127 -6.71 -12.79 27.22
C TYR A 127 -5.81 -13.85 26.58
N PHE A 128 -5.18 -13.54 25.43
CA PHE A 128 -4.41 -14.51 24.66
C PHE A 128 -2.91 -14.51 24.97
N LYS A 129 -2.41 -13.57 25.81
CA LYS A 129 -0.97 -13.39 26.13
C LYS A 129 -0.07 -13.33 24.88
N LEU A 130 -0.62 -12.90 23.73
CA LEU A 130 0.08 -12.83 22.44
C LEU A 130 1.17 -11.75 22.38
N GLY A 131 1.48 -11.06 23.49
CA GLY A 131 2.53 -10.06 23.59
C GLY A 131 2.46 -9.03 22.47
N THR A 132 3.55 -8.89 21.72
CA THR A 132 3.70 -7.99 20.57
C THR A 132 2.79 -8.32 19.39
N TRP A 133 2.42 -9.59 19.19
CA TRP A 133 1.49 -9.98 18.12
C TRP A 133 0.06 -9.53 18.41
N GLY A 134 -0.37 -9.52 19.67
CA GLY A 134 -1.70 -9.07 20.06
C GLY A 134 -1.94 -7.58 19.77
N LEU A 135 -0.90 -6.76 19.97
CA LEU A 135 -0.92 -5.33 19.62
C LEU A 135 -1.04 -5.11 18.12
N VAL A 136 -0.22 -5.79 17.32
CA VAL A 136 -0.21 -5.65 15.86
C VAL A 136 -1.52 -6.17 15.26
N LEU A 137 -1.96 -7.36 15.65
CA LEU A 137 -3.19 -7.99 15.13
C LEU A 137 -4.45 -7.24 15.59
N GLY A 138 -4.48 -6.75 16.82
CA GLY A 138 -5.61 -5.99 17.36
C GLY A 138 -5.87 -4.70 16.59
N GLN A 139 -4.83 -3.96 16.21
CA GLN A 139 -4.98 -2.78 15.34
C GLN A 139 -5.24 -3.16 13.88
N MET A 140 -4.63 -4.26 13.41
CA MET A 140 -4.73 -4.69 12.02
C MET A 140 -6.15 -5.13 11.64
N LEU A 141 -6.78 -6.00 12.43
CA LEU A 141 -8.06 -6.63 12.08
C LEU A 141 -9.19 -5.64 11.74
N PRO A 142 -9.51 -4.64 12.59
CA PRO A 142 -10.58 -3.69 12.29
C PRO A 142 -10.22 -2.71 11.16
N GLN A 143 -8.93 -2.40 10.96
CA GLN A 143 -8.49 -1.62 9.82
C GLN A 143 -8.60 -2.43 8.52
N LEU A 144 -8.28 -3.72 8.54
CA LEU A 144 -8.36 -4.59 7.38
C LEU A 144 -9.80 -4.88 6.96
N ALA A 145 -10.68 -5.11 7.94
CA ALA A 145 -12.06 -5.55 7.70
C ALA A 145 -12.91 -4.50 6.97
N TYR A 146 -12.76 -3.21 7.31
CA TYR A 146 -13.60 -2.15 6.76
C TYR A 146 -12.83 -1.23 5.80
N ASN A 147 -11.65 -0.76 6.20
CA ASN A 147 -10.95 0.27 5.45
C ASN A 147 -10.24 -0.28 4.20
N ASN A 148 -9.78 -1.53 4.20
CA ASN A 148 -9.03 -2.02 3.06
C ASN A 148 -9.88 -2.27 1.80
N TRP A 149 -11.19 -2.49 1.93
CA TRP A 149 -12.05 -2.83 0.79
C TRP A 149 -13.01 -1.71 0.39
N TYR A 150 -13.51 -0.93 1.35
CA TYR A 150 -14.49 0.12 1.04
C TYR A 150 -13.88 1.26 0.21
N TRP A 151 -12.69 1.73 0.59
CA TRP A 151 -12.05 2.90 -0.03
C TRP A 151 -11.53 2.67 -1.46
N PRO A 152 -10.88 1.54 -1.80
CA PRO A 152 -10.55 1.26 -3.19
C PRO A 152 -11.79 1.19 -4.07
N VAL A 153 -12.86 0.53 -3.62
CA VAL A 153 -14.11 0.43 -4.38
C VAL A 153 -14.75 1.81 -4.56
N TYR A 154 -14.71 2.67 -3.54
CA TYR A 154 -15.19 4.05 -3.62
C TYR A 154 -14.46 4.86 -4.69
N VAL A 155 -13.12 4.83 -4.70
CA VAL A 155 -12.30 5.52 -5.70
C VAL A 155 -12.56 4.96 -7.10
N MET A 156 -12.61 3.63 -7.23
CA MET A 156 -12.85 2.93 -8.50
C MET A 156 -14.21 3.29 -9.10
N LYS A 157 -15.26 3.41 -8.29
CA LYS A 157 -16.58 3.91 -8.71
C LYS A 157 -16.52 5.36 -9.22
N LYS A 158 -15.80 6.26 -8.53
CA LYS A 158 -15.66 7.65 -8.97
C LYS A 158 -14.94 7.78 -10.30
N ILE A 159 -13.88 7.01 -10.52
CA ILE A 159 -13.18 6.99 -11.80
C ILE A 159 -13.88 6.11 -12.85
N LYS A 160 -15.05 5.52 -12.53
CA LYS A 160 -15.80 4.60 -13.40
C LYS A 160 -14.91 3.48 -13.98
N SER A 161 -14.04 2.90 -13.15
CA SER A 161 -13.11 1.82 -13.55
C SER A 161 -13.15 0.69 -12.53
N THR A 162 -12.52 -0.43 -12.85
CA THR A 162 -12.44 -1.60 -11.97
C THR A 162 -11.00 -1.83 -11.54
N TYR A 163 -10.77 -2.20 -10.28
CA TYR A 163 -9.43 -2.40 -9.70
C TYR A 163 -8.51 -3.25 -10.58
N LEU A 164 -9.00 -4.42 -11.01
CA LEU A 164 -8.25 -5.33 -11.89
C LEU A 164 -7.89 -4.69 -13.24
N SER A 165 -8.83 -3.95 -13.83
CA SER A 165 -8.60 -3.26 -15.12
C SER A 165 -7.55 -2.15 -14.98
N THR A 166 -7.56 -1.44 -13.84
CA THR A 166 -6.63 -0.36 -13.53
C THR A 166 -5.21 -0.89 -13.33
N VAL A 167 -5.06 -2.02 -12.62
CA VAL A 167 -3.77 -2.69 -12.44
C VAL A 167 -3.24 -3.25 -13.76
N ALA A 168 -4.09 -3.92 -14.55
CA ALA A 168 -3.71 -4.46 -15.86
C ALA A 168 -3.27 -3.37 -16.83
N ALA A 169 -4.03 -2.26 -16.91
CA ALA A 169 -3.67 -1.11 -17.75
C ALA A 169 -2.35 -0.47 -17.33
N GLY A 170 -2.09 -0.36 -16.02
CA GLY A 170 -0.83 0.12 -15.49
C GLY A 170 0.35 -0.78 -15.87
N LEU A 171 0.21 -2.10 -15.68
CA LEU A 171 1.23 -3.08 -16.04
C LEU A 171 1.52 -3.06 -17.54
N GLN A 172 0.49 -3.06 -18.39
CA GLN A 172 0.65 -2.97 -19.85
C GLN A 172 1.40 -1.71 -20.28
N TRP A 173 1.14 -0.57 -19.63
CA TRP A 173 1.85 0.68 -19.90
C TRP A 173 3.33 0.60 -19.51
N TRP A 174 3.65 -0.03 -18.37
CA TRP A 174 5.04 -0.25 -17.99
C TRP A 174 5.75 -1.20 -18.95
N PHE A 175 5.12 -2.33 -19.30
CA PHE A 175 5.67 -3.30 -20.25
C PHE A 175 5.92 -2.71 -21.64
N SER A 176 4.98 -1.91 -22.16
CA SER A 176 5.16 -1.26 -23.47
C SER A 176 6.32 -0.26 -23.45
N LYS A 177 6.50 0.47 -22.36
CA LYS A 177 7.60 1.42 -22.19
C LYS A 177 8.96 0.72 -22.04
N PHE A 178 9.01 -0.40 -21.30
CA PHE A 178 10.21 -1.24 -21.22
C PHE A 178 10.59 -1.83 -22.58
N LYS A 179 9.61 -2.37 -23.32
CA LYS A 179 9.83 -2.91 -24.67
C LYS A 179 10.30 -1.84 -25.66
N GLY A 180 9.71 -0.65 -25.61
CA GLY A 180 10.12 0.49 -26.43
C GLY A 180 11.55 0.96 -26.14
N LYS A 181 11.95 1.00 -24.86
CA LYS A 181 13.35 1.32 -24.49
C LYS A 181 14.33 0.23 -24.90
N LEU A 182 13.95 -1.05 -24.78
CA LEU A 182 14.81 -2.17 -25.16
C LEU A 182 15.10 -2.18 -26.66
N ASN A 183 14.08 -1.91 -27.48
CA ASN A 183 14.24 -1.79 -28.93
C ASN A 183 15.12 -0.60 -29.35
N LEU A 184 15.14 0.48 -28.56
CA LEU A 184 16.00 1.65 -28.78
C LEU A 184 17.47 1.44 -28.40
N ILE A 185 17.76 0.44 -27.55
CA ILE A 185 19.13 0.08 -27.12
C ILE A 185 19.74 -1.00 -28.05
N LEU A 186 18.88 -1.77 -28.72
CA LEU A 186 19.26 -2.84 -29.66
C LEU A 186 19.32 -2.37 -31.13
N SER A 187 19.02 -1.10 -31.41
CA SER A 187 19.12 -0.43 -32.72
C SER A 187 20.27 0.55 -32.72
#